data_AF-S4RL21-F1
#
_entry.id   AF-S4RL21-F1
#
_cell.length_a   1.000
_cell.length_b   1.000
_cell.length_c   1.000
_cell.angle_alpha   90.00
_cell.angle_beta   90.00
_cell.angle_gamma   90.00
#
_symmetry.space_group_name_H-M   'P 1'
#
loop_
_entity.id
_entity.type
_entity.pdbx_description
1 polymer ?
#
loop_
_entity_poly.entity_id
_entity_poly.type
_entity_poly.pdbx_seq_one_letter_code
_entity_poly.pdbx_strand_id
1 'polypeptide(L)'
;VVAATTTPSCAAAALITVGLSLCVRTSGVCLSERCVRVAAGVLASMDRTVEPCQDFYGFACGRWERLNPLPDGHSRWTTFSSVWRQNQATLKHLL
;
A
#
# COMPACT_ATOMS: atom_id res chain seq x y z
N VAL A 1 1.13 -13.66 -5.27
CA VAL A 1 -0.22 -13.04 -5.30
C VAL A 1 -0.25 -11.66 -5.98
N VAL A 2 0.73 -11.30 -6.81
CA VAL A 2 0.53 -10.28 -7.85
C VAL A 2 0.80 -10.94 -9.19
N ALA A 3 -0.16 -11.74 -9.61
CA ALA A 3 -0.32 -12.10 -11.01
C ALA A 3 -1.31 -11.08 -11.58
N ALA A 4 -0.80 -9.91 -11.98
CA ALA A 4 -1.56 -8.97 -12.80
C ALA A 4 -1.17 -9.23 -14.25
N THR A 5 -1.87 -10.19 -14.85
CA THR A 5 -1.98 -10.32 -16.30
C THR A 5 -2.66 -9.07 -16.86
N THR A 6 -1.90 -8.13 -17.42
CA THR A 6 -2.45 -7.13 -18.33
C THR A 6 -1.51 -7.01 -19.52
N THR A 7 -1.89 -7.66 -20.61
CA THR A 7 -1.41 -7.36 -21.95
C THR A 7 -1.68 -5.87 -22.25
N PRO A 8 -0.77 -5.15 -22.94
CA PRO A 8 -1.06 -3.78 -23.35
C PRO A 8 -2.18 -3.81 -24.39
N SER A 9 -3.39 -3.38 -24.03
CA SER A 9 -4.41 -3.04 -25.03
C SER A 9 -4.06 -1.67 -25.61
N CYS A 10 -3.34 -1.66 -26.73
CA CYS A 10 -3.27 -0.52 -27.62
C CYS A 10 -4.67 -0.34 -28.25
N ALA A 11 -5.55 0.43 -27.61
CA ALA A 11 -6.81 0.80 -28.24
C ALA A 11 -6.49 1.66 -29.47
N ALA A 12 -6.71 1.10 -30.66
CA ALA A 12 -6.58 1.80 -31.92
C ALA A 12 -7.67 2.89 -31.99
N ALA A 13 -7.32 4.13 -31.63
CA ALA A 13 -8.11 5.28 -32.04
C ALA A 13 -7.84 5.50 -33.53
N ALA A 14 -8.75 5.01 -34.35
CA ALA A 14 -8.73 5.18 -35.78
C ALA A 14 -8.77 6.68 -36.13
N LEU A 15 -7.90 7.06 -37.08
CA LEU A 15 -7.93 8.29 -37.89
C LEU A 15 -7.46 9.57 -37.18
N ILE A 16 -6.20 9.97 -37.41
CA ILE A 16 -5.81 11.05 -38.35
C ILE A 16 -4.26 11.12 -38.40
N THR A 17 -3.78 11.36 -39.62
CA THR A 17 -2.41 11.34 -40.13
C THR A 17 -1.36 12.13 -39.32
N VAL A 18 -0.31 11.42 -38.92
CA VAL A 18 1.15 11.70 -38.91
C VAL A 18 1.71 10.82 -37.80
N GLY A 19 2.74 10.03 -38.11
CA GLY A 19 3.26 8.93 -37.29
C GLY A 19 3.78 9.31 -35.91
N LEU A 20 2.89 9.65 -34.99
CA LEU A 20 3.10 9.64 -33.56
C LEU A 20 2.26 8.47 -33.02
N SER A 21 2.90 7.32 -32.81
CA SER A 21 2.32 6.27 -31.98
C SER A 21 2.04 6.87 -30.60
N LEU A 22 0.81 7.32 -30.37
CA LEU A 22 0.33 7.67 -29.04
C LEU A 22 0.05 6.36 -28.30
N CYS A 23 1.11 5.61 -28.04
CA CYS A 23 1.09 4.58 -27.03
C CYS A 23 0.95 5.33 -25.70
N VAL A 24 -0.29 5.55 -25.25
CA VAL A 24 -0.53 5.96 -23.87
C VAL A 24 0.02 4.82 -23.03
N ARG A 25 1.23 4.99 -22.48
CA ARG A 25 1.71 4.14 -21.41
C ARG A 25 0.77 4.40 -20.24
N THR A 26 -0.31 3.63 -20.14
CA THR A 26 -0.92 3.41 -18.84
C THR A 26 0.18 2.73 -18.05
N SER A 27 0.86 3.49 -17.18
CA SER A 27 1.68 2.89 -16.14
C SER A 27 0.81 1.80 -15.54
N GLY A 28 1.29 0.55 -15.47
CA GLY A 28 0.54 -0.61 -14.97
C GLY A 28 0.21 -0.53 -13.48
N VAL A 29 -0.21 0.65 -13.02
CA VAL A 29 -0.45 1.05 -11.64
C VAL A 29 -1.95 1.05 -11.44
N CYS A 30 -2.39 0.33 -10.42
CA CYS A 30 -3.79 0.28 -10.04
C CYS A 30 -4.20 1.60 -9.37
N LEU A 31 -5.21 2.27 -9.92
CA LEU A 31 -5.80 3.50 -9.37
C LEU A 31 -7.18 3.28 -8.73
N SER A 32 -7.57 2.02 -8.49
CA SER A 32 -8.78 1.76 -7.70
C SER A 32 -8.62 2.33 -6.29
N GLU A 33 -9.72 2.74 -5.69
CA GLU A 33 -9.73 3.26 -4.31
C GLU A 33 -9.02 2.31 -3.33
N ARG A 34 -9.22 1.01 -3.49
CA ARG A 34 -8.57 -0.02 -2.65
C ARG A 34 -7.05 0.02 -2.80
N CYS A 35 -6.55 0.11 -4.02
CA CYS A 35 -5.12 0.20 -4.29
C CYS A 35 -4.50 1.47 -3.70
N VAL A 36 -5.16 2.61 -3.87
CA VAL A 36 -4.69 3.90 -3.32
C VAL A 36 -4.66 3.86 -1.79
N ARG A 37 -5.70 3.33 -1.14
CA ARG A 37 -5.75 3.20 0.33
C ARG A 37 -4.62 2.29 0.86
N VAL A 38 -4.40 1.14 0.23
CA VAL A 38 -3.33 0.22 0.65
C VAL A 38 -1.95 0.84 0.44
N ALA A 39 -1.71 1.46 -0.73
CA ALA A 39 -0.46 2.14 -1.03
C ALA A 39 -0.18 3.25 0.00
N ALA A 40 -1.19 4.06 0.36
CA ALA A 40 -1.05 5.08 1.39
C ALA A 40 -0.64 4.50 2.75
N GLY A 41 -1.24 3.38 3.18
CA GLY A 41 -0.88 2.71 4.44
C GLY A 41 0.57 2.20 4.45
N VAL A 42 1.03 1.60 3.35
CA VAL A 42 2.43 1.17 3.19
C VAL A 42 3.36 2.38 3.30
N LEU A 43 3.10 3.43 2.53
CA LEU A 43 3.92 4.65 2.52
C LEU A 43 3.95 5.38 3.87
N ALA A 44 2.86 5.31 4.65
CA ALA A 44 2.80 5.89 5.98
C ALA A 44 3.69 5.15 7.01
N SER A 45 3.99 3.87 6.76
CA SER A 45 4.79 3.03 7.66
C SER A 45 6.28 3.08 7.36
N MET A 46 6.63 3.39 6.11
CA MET A 46 8.01 3.44 5.61
C MET A 46 8.79 4.64 6.14
N ASP A 47 10.06 4.42 6.46
CA ASP A 47 11.06 5.45 6.71
C ASP A 47 12.09 5.52 5.57
N ARG A 48 11.91 6.49 4.68
CA ARG A 48 12.75 6.63 3.47
C ARG A 48 14.13 7.24 3.75
N THR A 49 14.45 7.60 4.99
CA THR A 49 15.80 8.04 5.35
C THR A 49 16.74 6.88 5.67
N VAL A 50 16.20 5.66 5.82
CA VAL A 50 16.96 4.44 6.08
C VAL A 50 17.24 3.73 4.76
N GLU A 51 18.48 3.26 4.56
CA GLU A 51 18.84 2.53 3.34
C GLU A 51 18.33 1.08 3.41
N PRO A 52 17.41 0.65 2.52
CA PRO A 52 16.77 -0.67 2.59
C PRO A 52 17.75 -1.85 2.48
N CYS A 53 18.86 -1.70 1.77
CA CYS A 53 19.87 -2.76 1.67
C CYS A 53 20.66 -2.98 2.96
N GLN A 54 20.62 -2.02 3.90
CA GLN A 54 21.33 -2.10 5.18
C GLN A 54 20.38 -2.47 6.31
N ASP A 55 19.21 -1.84 6.39
CA ASP A 55 18.15 -2.15 7.36
C ASP A 55 16.77 -2.05 6.71
N PHE A 56 16.33 -3.17 6.14
CA PHE A 56 15.01 -3.24 5.53
C PHE A 56 13.88 -3.09 6.55
N TYR A 57 14.09 -3.47 7.81
CA TYR A 57 13.06 -3.33 8.84
C TYR A 57 12.86 -1.85 9.20
N GLY A 58 13.94 -1.12 9.47
CA GLY A 58 13.90 0.33 9.69
C GLY A 58 13.29 1.07 8.50
N PHE A 59 13.67 0.70 7.28
CA PHE A 59 13.08 1.27 6.07
C PHE A 59 11.58 0.98 5.92
N ALA A 60 11.13 -0.25 6.16
CA ALA A 60 9.73 -0.63 5.93
C ALA A 60 8.79 -0.23 7.08
N CYS A 61 9.28 -0.25 8.31
CA CYS A 61 8.46 -0.15 9.53
C CYS A 61 8.87 0.99 10.47
N GLY A 62 10.03 1.62 10.28
CA GLY A 62 10.60 2.54 11.27
C GLY A 62 9.71 3.76 11.56
N ARG A 63 8.95 4.24 10.56
CA ARG A 63 7.98 5.32 10.80
C ARG A 63 6.76 4.82 11.56
N TRP A 64 6.29 3.60 11.28
CA TRP A 64 5.18 2.99 12.02
C TRP A 64 5.52 2.87 13.50
N GLU A 65 6.71 2.38 13.83
CA GLU A 65 7.17 2.21 15.22
C GLU A 65 7.18 3.55 15.98
N ARG A 66 7.71 4.62 15.37
CA ARG A 66 7.71 5.96 15.99
C ARG A 66 6.31 6.53 16.23
N LEU A 67 5.36 6.23 15.35
CA LEU A 67 3.98 6.72 15.45
C LEU A 67 3.08 5.84 16.33
N ASN A 68 3.54 4.64 16.70
CA ASN A 68 2.77 3.66 17.46
C ASN A 68 3.56 3.15 18.67
N PRO A 69 3.85 4.02 19.67
CA PRO A 69 4.52 3.60 20.89
C PRO A 69 3.69 2.55 21.63
N LEU A 70 4.37 1.70 22.42
CA LEU A 70 3.73 0.68 23.25
C LEU A 70 2.76 1.36 24.25
N PRO A 71 1.44 1.11 24.15
CA PRO A 71 0.50 1.67 25.11
C PRO A 71 0.61 0.99 26.46
N ASP A 72 0.20 1.69 27.51
CA ASP A 72 0.15 1.14 28.87
C ASP A 72 -0.66 -0.16 28.92
N GLY A 73 -0.24 -1.06 29.82
CA GLY A 73 -0.88 -2.36 30.02
C GLY A 73 -0.65 -3.37 28.89
N HIS A 74 0.17 -3.05 27.89
CA HIS A 74 0.56 -3.98 26.84
C HIS A 74 2.05 -4.30 26.94
N SER A 75 2.41 -5.56 26.70
CA SER A 75 3.81 -6.00 26.59
C SER A 75 4.34 -5.96 25.15
N ARG A 76 3.44 -5.85 24.16
CA ARG A 76 3.78 -5.78 22.74
C ARG A 76 2.75 -5.00 21.96
N TRP A 77 3.21 -4.20 21.00
CA TRP A 77 2.36 -3.48 20.07
C TRP A 77 2.76 -3.75 18.63
N THR A 78 1.81 -4.24 17.83
CA THR A 78 2.03 -4.60 16.44
C THR A 78 0.82 -4.21 15.59
N THR A 79 0.92 -4.36 14.28
CA THR A 79 -0.22 -4.24 13.38
C THR A 79 -1.36 -5.21 13.74
N PHE A 80 -1.06 -6.40 14.25
CA PHE A 80 -2.06 -7.35 14.76
C PHE A 80 -2.83 -6.80 15.97
N SER A 81 -2.20 -5.95 16.80
CA SER A 81 -2.86 -5.30 17.93
C SER A 81 -4.01 -4.39 17.46
N SER A 82 -3.88 -3.74 16.29
CA SER A 82 -4.97 -2.96 15.68
C SER A 82 -6.12 -3.84 15.24
N VAL A 83 -5.84 -4.96 14.56
CA VAL A 83 -6.86 -5.91 14.10
C VAL A 83 -7.58 -6.55 15.28
N TRP A 84 -6.83 -6.97 16.31
CA TRP A 84 -7.41 -7.48 17.56
C TRP A 84 -8.38 -6.47 18.18
N ARG A 85 -7.98 -5.20 18.30
CA ARG A 85 -8.83 -4.15 18.86
C ARG A 85 -10.10 -3.92 18.05
N GLN A 86 -9.99 -3.92 16.72
CA GLN A 86 -11.15 -3.82 15.82
C GLN A 86 -12.10 -5.02 16.00
N ASN A 87 -11.57 -6.24 16.06
CA ASN A 87 -12.37 -7.44 16.30
C ASN A 87 -13.09 -7.38 17.65
N GLN A 88 -12.39 -6.98 18.72
CA GLN A 88 -12.99 -6.84 20.04
C GLN A 88 -14.09 -5.76 20.07
N ALA A 89 -13.91 -4.64 19.36
CA ALA A 89 -14.95 -3.64 19.22
C ALA A 89 -16.19 -4.21 18.52
N THR A 90 -16.01 -4.96 17.42
CA THR A 90 -17.11 -5.64 16.74
C THR A 90 -17.82 -6.64 17.65
N LEU A 91 -17.09 -7.48 18.39
CA LEU A 91 -17.68 -8.46 19.31
C LEU A 91 -18.52 -7.77 20.41
N LYS A 92 -18.06 -6.64 20.94
CA LYS A 92 -18.81 -5.85 21.94
C LYS A 92 -20.10 -5.24 21.40
N HIS A 93 -20.26 -5.12 20.09
CA HIS A 93 -21.53 -4.68 19.50
C HIS A 93 -22.51 -5.84 19.27
N LEU A 94 -22.03 -7.09 19.33
CA LEU A 94 -22.82 -8.30 19.11
C LEU A 94 -23.28 -8.95 20.42
N LEU A 95 -22.58 -8.67 21.53
CA LEU A 95 -22.83 -9.18 22.89
C LEU A 95 -23.50 -8.11 23.75
#